data_AF-A0A1H1KJN7-F1
#
_entry.id   AF-A0A1H1KJN7-F1
#
_cell.length_a   1.000
_cell.length_b   1.000
_cell.length_c   1.000
_cell.angle_alpha   90.00
_cell.angle_beta   90.00
_cell.angle_gamma   90.00
#
_symmetry.space_group_name_H-M   'P 1'
#
loop_
_entity.id
_entity.type
_entity.pdbx_description
1 polymer ?
#
loop_
_entity_poly.entity_id
_entity_poly.type
_entity_poly.pdbx_seq_one_letter_code
_entity_poly.pdbx_strand_id
1 'polypeptide(L)'
;MRIVEDHLPYRASTVHADLGEGFYDPVTPADFPMRKLRYRDQRWAARIGLGDLDAEAFEAHFAKFQPLPDNLPGPLALRYHGHQFQAYNHEIGDGRGFLFAQLYDGENRLLDLATKGSGRTPWSRTADGRLTLKGGIREVLATRMLEALGVYTSKSFALFETGEPLTRGDEPSPTRSSVLTRLSHSHIRIGTFQRFAAFGDALRIERLLAHSVRHYLPRAKRPTTGAQAAAFLGEVCENVARLCAQWMVAGFVHGVLNTDNIVITGESFDYGPYRFLPNYDPGFTAAYFDETGLYAYGRQPNAVLWNLYRLAECLSLVAEVEPLKEALTRFDTAFTEALGAAIVWRLGLVRRSEVADGELADRLFLFLKAASPPFEQVLFDWRGGLSRRAKALAGPAASLYQGEAFASFLVALEGYAAAPSSAASDAYFAAERPVTLLYDDIEALWAAIAERDEWSLFEQKLAEIERVRLAYGVA
;
A
#
# COMPACT_ATOMS: atom_id res chain seq x y z
N MET A 1 -20.72 4.65 16.81
CA MET A 1 -20.41 3.22 16.89
C MET A 1 -21.59 2.44 16.31
N ARG A 2 -21.52 2.09 15.02
CA ARG A 2 -22.31 0.99 14.45
C ARG A 2 -21.26 -0.09 14.14
N ILE A 3 -21.08 -1.02 15.08
CA ILE A 3 -20.56 -2.33 14.72
C ILE A 3 -21.74 -2.97 14.01
N VAL A 4 -21.77 -2.84 12.69
CA VAL A 4 -22.57 -3.77 11.91
C VAL A 4 -21.56 -4.80 11.43
N GLU A 5 -21.55 -5.94 12.10
CA GLU A 5 -21.16 -7.21 11.50
C GLU A 5 -22.19 -7.57 10.41
N ASP A 6 -22.36 -6.68 9.43
CA ASP A 6 -23.14 -6.99 8.25
C ASP A 6 -22.23 -7.88 7.40
N HIS A 7 -22.55 -9.17 7.37
CA HIS A 7 -22.14 -10.03 6.26
C HIS A 7 -22.68 -9.38 4.99
N LEU A 8 -21.81 -8.65 4.29
CA LEU A 8 -22.21 -7.96 3.08
C LEU A 8 -22.43 -9.00 1.98
N PRO A 9 -23.45 -8.85 1.13
CA PRO A 9 -23.67 -9.81 0.05
C PRO A 9 -22.50 -9.77 -0.93
N TYR A 10 -22.05 -10.95 -1.36
CA TYR A 10 -21.07 -11.07 -2.45
C TYR A 10 -21.67 -10.50 -3.73
N ARG A 11 -20.91 -9.63 -4.42
CA ARG A 11 -21.33 -8.94 -5.64
C ARG A 11 -20.22 -9.01 -6.68
N ALA A 12 -20.28 -10.01 -7.55
CA ALA A 12 -19.31 -10.23 -8.61
C ALA A 12 -19.25 -9.08 -9.62
N SER A 13 -18.11 -8.98 -10.30
CA SER A 13 -17.88 -8.09 -11.45
C SER A 13 -16.84 -8.69 -12.38
N THR A 14 -16.87 -8.30 -13.65
CA THR A 14 -15.90 -8.72 -14.68
C THR A 14 -15.46 -7.56 -15.56
N VAL A 15 -15.69 -6.32 -15.14
CA VAL A 15 -15.57 -5.13 -16.00
C VAL A 15 -14.16 -4.88 -16.54
N HIS A 16 -13.11 -5.47 -15.95
CA HIS A 16 -11.76 -5.40 -16.52
C HIS A 16 -11.70 -6.06 -17.91
N ALA A 17 -12.51 -7.11 -18.15
CA ALA A 17 -12.62 -7.74 -19.46
C ALA A 17 -13.18 -6.78 -20.52
N ASP A 18 -13.95 -5.76 -20.13
CA ASP A 18 -14.50 -4.76 -21.05
C ASP A 18 -13.41 -3.86 -21.67
N LEU A 19 -12.17 -3.87 -21.15
CA LEU A 19 -11.02 -3.23 -21.80
C LEU A 19 -10.60 -3.95 -23.09
N GLY A 20 -10.91 -5.24 -23.21
CA GLY A 20 -10.70 -6.02 -24.43
C GLY A 20 -9.25 -6.26 -24.82
N GLU A 21 -9.06 -6.60 -26.10
CA GLU A 21 -7.78 -7.09 -26.63
C GLU A 21 -6.64 -6.08 -26.47
N GLY A 22 -5.48 -6.58 -26.01
CA GLY A 22 -4.26 -5.82 -25.86
C GLY A 22 -4.00 -5.32 -24.43
N PHE A 23 -4.97 -5.42 -23.52
CA PHE A 23 -4.83 -5.06 -22.11
C PHE A 23 -4.42 -6.22 -21.20
N TYR A 24 -4.69 -7.46 -21.61
CA TYR A 24 -4.38 -8.66 -20.82
C TYR A 24 -4.20 -9.89 -21.73
N ASP A 25 -3.68 -10.96 -21.14
CA ASP A 25 -3.60 -12.30 -21.71
C ASP A 25 -4.35 -13.30 -20.81
N PRO A 26 -5.23 -14.16 -21.35
CA PRO A 26 -5.71 -15.31 -20.60
C PRO A 26 -4.53 -16.24 -20.24
N VAL A 27 -4.47 -16.67 -18.98
CA VAL A 27 -3.39 -17.56 -18.49
C VAL A 27 -3.96 -18.68 -17.62
N THR A 28 -3.14 -19.71 -17.43
CA THR A 28 -3.46 -20.86 -16.56
C THR A 28 -2.64 -20.75 -15.28
N PRO A 29 -3.24 -20.94 -14.09
CA PRO A 29 -2.48 -20.98 -12.86
C PRO A 29 -1.54 -22.19 -12.82
N ALA A 30 -0.43 -22.06 -12.08
CA ALA A 30 0.38 -23.21 -11.73
C ALA A 30 -0.43 -24.18 -10.84
N ASP A 31 -0.22 -25.48 -11.04
CA ASP A 31 -0.68 -26.49 -10.08
C ASP A 31 0.39 -26.72 -9.02
N PHE A 32 -0.01 -26.63 -7.75
CA PHE A 32 0.90 -26.69 -6.62
C PHE A 32 0.84 -28.06 -5.93
N PRO A 33 1.98 -28.65 -5.55
CA PRO A 33 2.01 -29.94 -4.87
C PRO A 33 1.43 -29.88 -3.45
N MET A 34 1.45 -28.71 -2.81
CA MET A 34 0.84 -28.45 -1.51
C MET A 34 0.00 -27.18 -1.57
N ARG A 35 -1.05 -27.09 -0.73
CA ARG A 35 -1.94 -25.93 -0.60
C ARG A 35 -2.19 -25.63 0.87
N LYS A 36 -1.12 -25.44 1.66
CA LYS A 36 -1.24 -25.21 3.10
C LYS A 36 -1.55 -23.75 3.38
N LEU A 37 -2.75 -23.46 3.88
CA LEU A 37 -3.15 -22.11 4.27
C LEU A 37 -2.24 -21.59 5.39
N ARG A 38 -1.64 -20.42 5.19
CA ARG A 38 -0.80 -19.71 6.16
C ARG A 38 -1.41 -18.41 6.65
N TYR A 39 -2.26 -17.79 5.84
CA TYR A 39 -2.98 -16.58 6.24
C TYR A 39 -4.28 -16.42 5.44
N ARG A 40 -5.35 -15.98 6.13
CA ARG A 40 -6.64 -15.59 5.55
C ARG A 40 -7.08 -14.29 6.22
N ASP A 41 -7.36 -13.25 5.43
CA ASP A 41 -7.94 -12.01 5.96
C ASP A 41 -9.45 -12.18 6.16
N GLN A 42 -9.83 -12.78 7.29
CA GLN A 42 -11.24 -13.06 7.59
C GLN A 42 -12.09 -11.77 7.65
N ARG A 43 -11.50 -10.66 8.12
CA ARG A 43 -12.20 -9.38 8.23
C ARG A 43 -12.56 -8.83 6.86
N TRP A 44 -11.62 -8.84 5.92
CA TRP A 44 -11.91 -8.41 4.55
C TRP A 44 -12.77 -9.42 3.79
N ALA A 45 -12.63 -10.72 4.06
CA ALA A 45 -13.51 -11.74 3.48
C ALA A 45 -14.98 -11.49 3.86
N ALA A 46 -15.28 -11.19 5.13
CA ALA A 46 -16.63 -10.84 5.57
C ALA A 46 -17.17 -9.56 4.89
N ARG A 47 -16.32 -8.54 4.71
CA ARG A 47 -16.71 -7.26 4.09
C ARG A 47 -17.07 -7.36 2.61
N ILE A 48 -16.64 -8.42 1.94
CA ILE A 48 -16.87 -8.62 0.50
C ILE A 48 -17.76 -9.83 0.21
N GLY A 49 -18.41 -10.38 1.24
CA GLY A 49 -19.34 -11.50 1.13
C GLY A 49 -18.71 -12.87 0.91
N LEU A 50 -17.41 -13.01 1.20
CA LEU A 50 -16.67 -14.28 1.12
C LEU A 50 -16.30 -14.83 2.52
N GLY A 51 -16.87 -14.26 3.58
CA GLY A 51 -16.58 -14.60 4.97
C GLY A 51 -16.98 -16.02 5.35
N ASP A 52 -18.05 -16.53 4.74
CA ASP A 52 -18.67 -17.82 5.08
C ASP A 52 -18.14 -18.99 4.23
N LEU A 53 -17.15 -18.75 3.36
CA LEU A 53 -16.46 -19.84 2.66
C LEU A 53 -15.77 -20.75 3.69
N ASP A 54 -16.10 -22.03 3.65
CA ASP A 54 -15.38 -23.05 4.42
C ASP A 54 -13.95 -23.24 3.90
N ALA A 55 -13.18 -24.11 4.54
CA ALA A 55 -11.78 -24.34 4.19
C ALA A 55 -11.62 -24.91 2.76
N GLU A 56 -12.52 -25.79 2.33
CA GLU A 56 -12.43 -26.45 1.02
C GLU A 56 -12.75 -25.47 -0.11
N ALA A 57 -13.84 -24.69 0.03
CA ALA A 57 -14.22 -23.66 -0.91
C ALA A 57 -13.17 -22.53 -0.97
N PHE A 58 -12.62 -22.13 0.18
CA PHE A 58 -11.56 -21.12 0.21
C PHE A 58 -10.28 -21.62 -0.49
N GLU A 59 -9.85 -22.86 -0.26
CA GLU A 59 -8.72 -23.45 -0.99
C GLU A 59 -9.01 -23.54 -2.50
N ALA A 60 -10.22 -23.93 -2.89
CA ALA A 60 -10.62 -24.03 -4.29
C ALA A 60 -10.45 -22.71 -5.04
N HIS A 61 -10.86 -21.59 -4.44
CA HIS A 61 -10.78 -20.27 -5.08
C HIS A 61 -9.41 -19.59 -4.93
N PHE A 62 -8.73 -19.74 -3.79
CA PHE A 62 -7.53 -18.95 -3.47
C PHE A 62 -6.21 -19.71 -3.56
N ALA A 63 -6.24 -21.04 -3.74
CA ALA A 63 -5.06 -21.86 -4.03
C ALA A 63 -5.13 -22.58 -5.37
N LYS A 64 -6.33 -23.02 -5.81
CA LYS A 64 -6.53 -23.64 -7.13
C LYS A 64 -7.01 -22.65 -8.20
N PHE A 65 -7.43 -21.45 -7.79
CA PHE A 65 -7.96 -20.41 -8.67
C PHE A 65 -9.13 -20.88 -9.53
N GLN A 66 -9.99 -21.73 -8.97
CA GLN A 66 -11.30 -21.98 -9.56
C GLN A 66 -12.11 -20.67 -9.56
N PRO A 67 -12.78 -20.30 -10.66
CA PRO A 67 -13.56 -19.07 -10.73
C PRO A 67 -14.56 -18.96 -9.58
N LEU A 68 -14.65 -17.77 -8.99
CA LEU A 68 -15.77 -17.43 -8.11
C LEU A 68 -17.08 -17.39 -8.92
N PRO A 69 -18.26 -17.59 -8.28
CA PRO A 69 -19.55 -17.49 -8.97
C PRO A 69 -19.71 -16.15 -9.70
N ASP A 70 -20.25 -16.21 -10.93
CA ASP A 70 -20.54 -15.06 -11.81
C ASP A 70 -19.33 -14.14 -12.08
N ASN A 71 -18.12 -14.68 -12.02
CA ASN A 71 -16.88 -13.93 -12.16
C ASN A 71 -16.10 -14.29 -13.44
N LEU A 72 -14.87 -13.78 -13.56
CA LEU A 72 -13.99 -14.06 -14.69
C LEU A 72 -13.85 -15.58 -14.89
N PRO A 73 -14.08 -16.11 -16.12
CA PRO A 73 -14.07 -17.56 -16.37
C PRO A 73 -12.67 -18.17 -16.24
N GLY A 74 -11.62 -17.34 -16.26
CA GLY A 74 -10.26 -17.74 -16.02
C GLY A 74 -9.35 -16.52 -15.77
N PRO A 75 -8.12 -16.76 -15.30
CA PRO A 75 -7.21 -15.67 -14.96
C PRO A 75 -6.69 -14.86 -16.14
N LEU A 76 -6.43 -13.57 -15.87
CA LEU A 76 -5.94 -12.59 -16.83
C LEU A 76 -4.60 -12.01 -16.33
N ALA A 77 -3.51 -12.24 -17.06
CA ALA A 77 -2.25 -11.56 -16.83
C ALA A 77 -2.29 -10.18 -17.49
N LEU A 78 -2.19 -9.11 -16.70
CA LEU A 78 -2.33 -7.75 -17.20
C LEU A 78 -1.06 -7.29 -17.93
N ARG A 79 -1.26 -6.49 -18.99
CA ARG A 79 -0.19 -5.93 -19.82
C ARG A 79 0.09 -4.49 -19.39
N TYR A 80 1.35 -4.18 -19.11
CA TYR A 80 1.80 -2.83 -18.81
C TYR A 80 3.29 -2.71 -19.12
N HIS A 81 3.75 -1.48 -19.33
CA HIS A 81 5.18 -1.15 -19.35
C HIS A 81 5.49 -0.39 -18.06
N GLY A 82 6.69 0.17 -17.93
CA GLY A 82 7.06 0.94 -16.75
C GLY A 82 8.38 1.66 -16.94
N HIS A 83 8.62 2.70 -16.16
CA HIS A 83 9.95 3.20 -15.94
C HIS A 83 10.47 2.59 -14.65
N GLN A 84 11.46 1.69 -14.78
CA GLN A 84 12.13 1.06 -13.66
C GLN A 84 13.41 1.82 -13.36
N PHE A 85 13.53 2.39 -12.16
CA PHE A 85 14.64 3.30 -11.81
C PHE A 85 14.82 4.42 -12.84
N GLN A 86 13.69 5.01 -13.26
CA GLN A 86 13.61 6.06 -14.29
C GLN A 86 14.02 5.65 -15.71
N ALA A 87 14.37 4.38 -15.96
CA ALA A 87 14.62 3.85 -17.31
C ALA A 87 13.38 3.13 -17.85
N TYR A 88 12.95 3.46 -19.07
CA TYR A 88 11.81 2.81 -19.69
C TYR A 88 12.05 1.32 -19.97
N ASN A 89 11.13 0.48 -19.53
CA ASN A 89 11.13 -0.96 -19.74
C ASN A 89 9.80 -1.41 -20.37
N HIS A 90 9.89 -1.95 -21.58
CA HIS A 90 8.75 -2.47 -22.34
C HIS A 90 8.53 -3.98 -22.15
N GLU A 91 9.44 -4.67 -21.47
CA GLU A 91 9.42 -6.12 -21.24
C GLU A 91 8.87 -6.46 -19.84
N ILE A 92 7.81 -5.79 -19.42
CA ILE A 92 7.11 -6.08 -18.16
C ILE A 92 5.62 -6.33 -18.39
N GLY A 93 4.88 -6.53 -17.30
CA GLY A 93 3.53 -7.07 -17.26
C GLY A 93 3.39 -7.96 -16.03
N ASP A 94 2.25 -8.60 -15.84
CA ASP A 94 2.06 -9.52 -14.72
C ASP A 94 2.87 -10.81 -14.91
N GLY A 95 4.15 -10.76 -14.56
CA GLY A 95 5.12 -11.84 -14.81
C GLY A 95 5.14 -12.97 -13.77
N ARG A 96 4.39 -12.86 -12.67
CA ARG A 96 4.30 -13.89 -11.62
C ARG A 96 2.94 -13.91 -10.95
N GLY A 97 1.92 -13.47 -11.66
CA GLY A 97 0.64 -13.10 -11.09
C GLY A 97 -0.42 -12.96 -12.18
N PHE A 98 -1.66 -12.80 -11.77
CA PHE A 98 -2.79 -12.49 -12.63
C PHE A 98 -3.94 -11.92 -11.81
N LEU A 99 -4.85 -11.19 -12.45
CA LEU A 99 -6.19 -10.90 -11.97
C LEU A 99 -7.07 -12.13 -12.22
N PHE A 100 -7.76 -12.66 -11.20
CA PHE A 100 -8.66 -13.80 -11.41
C PHE A 100 -10.11 -13.56 -10.97
N ALA A 101 -10.37 -12.51 -10.21
CA ALA A 101 -11.74 -12.13 -9.88
C ALA A 101 -11.86 -10.63 -9.59
N GLN A 102 -13.07 -10.09 -9.78
CA GLN A 102 -13.43 -8.75 -9.32
C GLN A 102 -14.77 -8.77 -8.60
N LEU A 103 -14.97 -7.85 -7.66
CA LEU A 103 -16.21 -7.75 -6.88
C LEU A 103 -16.41 -6.35 -6.34
N TYR A 104 -17.61 -6.05 -5.82
CA TYR A 104 -17.87 -4.78 -5.14
C TYR A 104 -17.86 -4.96 -3.62
N ASP A 105 -17.28 -4.00 -2.90
CA ASP A 105 -17.43 -3.91 -1.45
C ASP A 105 -18.76 -3.23 -1.04
N GLY A 106 -18.99 -3.12 0.27
CA GLY A 106 -20.18 -2.48 0.83
C GLY A 106 -20.32 -0.99 0.52
N GLU A 107 -19.24 -0.32 0.12
CA GLU A 107 -19.23 1.08 -0.31
C GLU A 107 -19.35 1.21 -1.84
N ASN A 108 -19.66 0.11 -2.52
CA ASN A 108 -19.79 0.03 -3.97
C ASN A 108 -18.49 0.38 -4.72
N ARG A 109 -17.34 0.20 -4.08
CA ARG A 109 -16.04 0.28 -4.75
C ARG A 109 -15.73 -1.06 -5.41
N LEU A 110 -15.26 -1.01 -6.65
CA LEU A 110 -14.80 -2.20 -7.37
C LEU A 110 -13.46 -2.64 -6.79
N LEU A 111 -13.32 -3.91 -6.42
CA LEU A 111 -12.08 -4.47 -5.93
C LEU A 111 -11.63 -5.62 -6.84
N ASP A 112 -10.32 -5.71 -7.00
CA ASP A 112 -9.61 -6.72 -7.76
C ASP A 112 -9.00 -7.76 -6.82
N LEU A 113 -9.19 -9.04 -7.13
CA LEU A 113 -8.46 -10.16 -6.56
C LEU A 113 -7.39 -10.62 -7.55
N ALA A 114 -6.14 -10.23 -7.28
CA ALA A 114 -4.99 -10.58 -8.10
C ALA A 114 -3.92 -11.33 -7.31
N THR A 115 -3.04 -12.05 -7.99
CA THR A 115 -2.12 -13.00 -7.36
C THR A 115 -0.65 -12.62 -7.52
N LYS A 116 0.19 -13.19 -6.66
CA LYS A 116 1.65 -13.15 -6.71
C LYS A 116 2.21 -14.53 -6.37
N GLY A 117 3.06 -15.08 -7.21
CA GLY A 117 3.59 -16.44 -7.11
C GLY A 117 2.73 -17.52 -7.77
N SER A 118 1.79 -17.15 -8.65
CA SER A 118 0.78 -18.06 -9.19
C SER A 118 1.18 -18.81 -10.46
N GLY A 119 2.43 -18.69 -10.91
CA GLY A 119 2.90 -19.35 -12.12
C GLY A 119 3.57 -18.42 -13.11
N ARG A 120 4.10 -19.03 -14.18
CA ARG A 120 4.62 -18.26 -15.31
C ARG A 120 3.47 -17.77 -16.18
N THR A 121 3.65 -16.59 -16.73
CA THR A 121 2.79 -15.95 -17.72
C THR A 121 3.66 -15.57 -18.93
N PRO A 122 3.06 -15.08 -20.04
CA PRO A 122 3.83 -14.50 -21.14
C PRO A 122 4.78 -13.36 -20.72
N TRP A 123 4.54 -12.75 -19.55
CA TRP A 123 5.27 -11.59 -19.02
C TRP A 123 6.34 -11.98 -17.99
N SER A 124 6.56 -13.28 -17.74
CA SER A 124 7.58 -13.76 -16.79
C SER A 124 9.02 -13.54 -17.25
N ARG A 125 9.25 -13.27 -18.54
CA ARG A 125 10.58 -13.30 -19.14
C ARG A 125 11.30 -14.62 -18.79
N THR A 126 12.46 -14.52 -18.16
CA THR A 126 13.29 -15.64 -17.69
C THR A 126 12.97 -16.09 -16.26
N ALA A 127 12.07 -15.42 -15.55
CA ALA A 127 11.72 -15.76 -14.17
C ALA A 127 10.79 -16.99 -14.08
N ASP A 128 10.81 -17.64 -12.91
CA ASP A 128 10.04 -18.86 -12.61
C ASP A 128 8.56 -18.62 -12.29
N GLY A 129 8.15 -17.36 -12.12
CA GLY A 129 6.78 -17.01 -11.77
C GLY A 129 6.37 -17.35 -10.33
N ARG A 130 7.34 -17.64 -9.44
CA ARG A 130 7.09 -18.06 -8.05
C ARG A 130 7.39 -16.95 -7.03
N LEU A 131 6.77 -17.07 -5.86
CA LEU A 131 6.98 -16.19 -4.71
C LEU A 131 7.58 -17.01 -3.55
N THR A 132 8.62 -16.49 -2.90
CA THR A 132 9.16 -17.12 -1.68
C THR A 132 8.18 -16.96 -0.53
N LEU A 133 8.13 -17.92 0.39
CA LEU A 133 7.28 -17.85 1.57
C LEU A 133 7.64 -16.63 2.44
N LYS A 134 8.93 -16.30 2.55
CA LYS A 134 9.39 -15.07 3.20
C LYS A 134 8.79 -13.84 2.53
N GLY A 135 8.79 -13.77 1.20
CA GLY A 135 8.16 -12.69 0.43
C GLY A 135 6.66 -12.55 0.72
N GLY A 136 5.93 -13.66 0.78
CA GLY A 136 4.52 -13.68 1.14
C GLY A 136 4.24 -13.21 2.57
N ILE A 137 5.00 -13.70 3.55
CA ILE A 137 4.91 -13.30 4.97
C ILE A 137 5.21 -11.81 5.14
N ARG A 138 6.27 -11.31 4.50
CA ARG A 138 6.64 -9.89 4.52
C ARG A 138 5.49 -9.02 3.99
N GLU A 139 4.86 -9.45 2.91
CA GLU A 139 3.74 -8.71 2.33
C GLU A 139 2.48 -8.71 3.23
N VAL A 140 2.19 -9.82 3.91
CA VAL A 140 1.14 -9.86 4.95
C VAL A 140 1.44 -8.87 6.07
N LEU A 141 2.67 -8.87 6.61
CA LEU A 141 3.06 -7.96 7.68
C LEU A 141 2.99 -6.49 7.25
N ALA A 142 3.47 -6.17 6.04
CA ALA A 142 3.44 -4.81 5.49
C ALA A 142 2.01 -4.28 5.37
N THR A 143 1.15 -5.02 4.65
CA THR A 143 -0.24 -4.60 4.40
C THR A 143 -1.02 -4.40 5.70
N ARG A 144 -0.83 -5.27 6.68
CA ARG A 144 -1.47 -5.18 8.00
C ARG A 144 -0.98 -3.99 8.81
N MET A 145 0.33 -3.77 8.85
CA MET A 145 0.89 -2.64 9.60
C MET A 145 0.54 -1.30 8.95
N LEU A 146 0.66 -1.19 7.63
CA LEU A 146 0.28 0.02 6.89
C LEU A 146 -1.18 0.38 7.08
N GLU A 147 -2.08 -0.60 7.00
CA GLU A 147 -3.50 -0.38 7.28
C GLU A 147 -3.72 0.09 8.72
N ALA A 148 -3.08 -0.54 9.70
CA ALA A 148 -3.17 -0.15 11.11
C ALA A 148 -2.68 1.29 11.36
N LEU A 149 -1.69 1.74 10.60
CA LEU A 149 -1.13 3.09 10.65
C LEU A 149 -1.85 4.08 9.71
N GLY A 150 -3.02 3.72 9.18
CA GLY A 150 -3.89 4.62 8.42
C GLY A 150 -3.45 4.87 6.97
N VAL A 151 -2.52 4.08 6.44
CA VAL A 151 -2.10 4.15 5.04
C VAL A 151 -3.15 3.47 4.15
N TYR A 152 -3.52 4.11 3.05
CA TYR A 152 -4.40 3.52 2.06
C TYR A 152 -3.66 2.45 1.25
N THR A 153 -3.74 1.20 1.71
CA THR A 153 -2.98 0.04 1.20
C THR A 153 -3.89 -1.06 0.66
N SER A 154 -3.42 -1.79 -0.34
CA SER A 154 -3.93 -3.11 -0.71
C SER A 154 -3.89 -4.07 0.48
N LYS A 155 -4.65 -5.17 0.42
CA LYS A 155 -4.68 -6.20 1.46
C LYS A 155 -4.05 -7.48 0.96
N SER A 156 -3.22 -8.10 1.78
CA SER A 156 -2.97 -9.53 1.65
C SER A 156 -4.26 -10.24 2.04
N PHE A 157 -4.89 -10.96 1.11
CA PHE A 157 -6.19 -11.59 1.33
C PHE A 157 -6.06 -13.06 1.70
N ALA A 158 -5.20 -13.79 0.99
CA ALA A 158 -4.91 -15.20 1.25
C ALA A 158 -3.43 -15.49 0.97
N LEU A 159 -2.79 -16.30 1.83
CA LEU A 159 -1.44 -16.81 1.61
C LEU A 159 -1.44 -18.33 1.78
N PHE A 160 -1.03 -19.04 0.73
CA PHE A 160 -0.85 -20.48 0.75
C PHE A 160 0.61 -20.83 0.51
N GLU A 161 1.15 -21.76 1.28
CA GLU A 161 2.44 -22.37 1.00
C GLU A 161 2.29 -23.49 -0.04
N THR A 162 3.14 -23.46 -1.07
CA THR A 162 2.95 -24.33 -2.25
C THR A 162 3.79 -25.61 -2.23
N GLY A 163 4.79 -25.71 -1.35
CA GLY A 163 5.63 -26.90 -1.18
C GLY A 163 6.70 -27.10 -2.26
N GLU A 164 6.91 -26.12 -3.14
CA GLU A 164 7.97 -26.12 -4.13
C GLU A 164 9.28 -25.56 -3.52
N PRO A 165 10.43 -26.23 -3.71
CA PRO A 165 11.72 -25.66 -3.34
C PRO A 165 12.18 -24.64 -4.39
N LEU A 166 12.53 -23.43 -3.96
CA LEU A 166 13.00 -22.35 -4.82
C LEU A 166 14.48 -22.07 -4.60
N THR A 167 15.20 -21.82 -5.69
CA THR A 167 16.59 -21.32 -5.64
C THR A 167 16.58 -19.80 -5.79
N ARG A 168 17.20 -19.10 -4.85
CA ARG A 168 17.31 -17.64 -4.78
C ARG A 168 18.74 -17.25 -4.37
N GLY A 169 19.22 -16.11 -4.88
CA GLY A 169 20.56 -15.61 -4.55
C GLY A 169 20.60 -14.73 -3.31
N ASP A 170 19.46 -14.22 -2.89
CA ASP A 170 19.27 -13.25 -1.80
C ASP A 170 18.69 -13.87 -0.52
N GLU A 171 18.45 -15.18 -0.52
CA GLU A 171 17.97 -15.96 0.64
C GLU A 171 18.60 -17.36 0.65
N PRO A 172 18.80 -17.99 1.83
CA PRO A 172 19.26 -19.37 1.92
C PRO A 172 18.40 -20.31 1.07
N SER A 173 19.05 -21.07 0.18
CA SER A 173 18.39 -21.99 -0.76
C SER A 173 18.63 -23.46 -0.38
N PRO A 174 17.67 -24.37 -0.64
CA PRO A 174 16.34 -24.11 -1.20
C PRO A 174 15.43 -23.39 -0.20
N THR A 175 14.76 -22.31 -0.64
CA THR A 175 13.75 -21.60 0.16
C THR A 175 12.34 -22.07 -0.19
N ARG A 176 11.42 -21.95 0.76
CA ARG A 176 10.02 -22.38 0.63
C ARG A 176 9.27 -21.41 -0.27
N SER A 177 8.27 -21.93 -0.99
CA SER A 177 7.43 -21.16 -1.89
C SER A 177 6.04 -20.86 -1.32
N SER A 178 5.40 -19.83 -1.86
CA SER A 178 4.03 -19.47 -1.55
C SER A 178 3.32 -18.86 -2.75
N VAL A 179 2.00 -18.77 -2.65
CA VAL A 179 1.16 -17.95 -3.50
C VAL A 179 0.32 -17.03 -2.63
N LEU A 180 0.26 -15.75 -3.01
CA LEU A 180 -0.47 -14.70 -2.32
C LEU A 180 -1.58 -14.19 -3.22
N THR A 181 -2.80 -14.06 -2.68
CA THR A 181 -3.86 -13.25 -3.26
C THR A 181 -3.90 -11.89 -2.58
N ARG A 182 -3.91 -10.83 -3.39
CA ARG A 182 -4.14 -9.44 -3.01
C ARG A 182 -5.59 -9.06 -3.26
N LEU A 183 -6.15 -8.26 -2.37
CA LEU A 183 -7.38 -7.51 -2.60
C LEU A 183 -7.01 -6.03 -2.72
N SER A 184 -7.30 -5.43 -3.88
CA SER A 184 -6.90 -4.04 -4.21
C SER A 184 -8.07 -3.28 -4.80
N HIS A 185 -8.11 -1.96 -4.68
CA HIS A 185 -9.09 -1.11 -5.37
C HIS A 185 -8.87 -1.11 -6.89
N SER A 186 -7.63 -1.26 -7.36
CA SER A 186 -7.34 -1.39 -8.80
C SER A 186 -5.95 -1.98 -9.03
N HIS A 187 -5.78 -2.72 -10.13
CA HIS A 187 -4.46 -3.06 -10.67
C HIS A 187 -4.06 -2.23 -11.91
N ILE A 188 -4.82 -1.18 -12.25
CA ILE A 188 -4.44 -0.24 -13.30
C ILE A 188 -3.35 0.70 -12.75
N ARG A 189 -2.20 0.69 -13.42
CA ARG A 189 -0.99 1.45 -13.02
C ARG A 189 -0.71 2.56 -14.01
N ILE A 190 0.16 3.50 -13.65
CA ILE A 190 0.74 4.44 -14.62
C ILE A 190 1.39 3.67 -15.78
N GLY A 191 2.04 2.54 -15.48
CA GLY A 191 2.58 1.61 -16.46
C GLY A 191 1.61 1.11 -17.54
N THR A 192 0.32 0.98 -17.21
CA THR A 192 -0.72 0.57 -18.17
C THR A 192 -0.93 1.65 -19.24
N PHE A 193 -0.90 2.93 -18.86
CA PHE A 193 -0.97 4.05 -19.81
C PHE A 193 0.32 4.16 -20.63
N GLN A 194 1.48 3.99 -20.00
CA GLN A 194 2.79 4.07 -20.65
C GLN A 194 2.98 3.06 -21.78
N ARG A 195 2.32 1.90 -21.68
CA ARG A 195 2.33 0.91 -22.76
C ARG A 195 1.72 1.48 -24.03
N PHE A 196 0.51 2.01 -23.95
CA PHE A 196 -0.21 2.53 -25.13
C PHE A 196 0.38 3.85 -25.62
N ALA A 197 0.93 4.66 -24.71
CA ALA A 197 1.64 5.88 -25.09
C ALA A 197 2.87 5.58 -25.96
N ALA A 198 3.65 4.54 -25.63
CA ALA A 198 4.80 4.14 -26.44
C ALA A 198 4.43 3.58 -27.83
N PHE A 199 3.20 3.11 -28.00
CA PHE A 199 2.67 2.72 -29.30
C PHE A 199 2.01 3.89 -30.07
N GLY A 200 1.92 5.08 -29.47
CA GLY A 200 1.17 6.21 -30.03
C GLY A 200 -0.34 5.95 -30.14
N ASP A 201 -0.87 5.03 -29.34
CA ASP A 201 -2.25 4.54 -29.47
C ASP A 201 -3.22 5.38 -28.63
N ALA A 202 -3.60 6.53 -29.18
CA ALA A 202 -4.54 7.44 -28.55
C ALA A 202 -5.89 6.76 -28.24
N LEU A 203 -6.42 5.92 -29.14
CA LEU A 203 -7.72 5.26 -28.97
C LEU A 203 -7.73 4.33 -27.76
N ARG A 204 -6.66 3.54 -27.53
CA ARG A 204 -6.57 2.71 -26.32
C ARG A 204 -6.37 3.52 -25.05
N ILE A 205 -5.71 4.69 -25.12
CA ILE A 205 -5.65 5.62 -23.98
C ILE A 205 -7.03 6.19 -23.67
N GLU A 206 -7.81 6.61 -24.66
CA GLU A 206 -9.18 7.09 -24.45
C GLU A 206 -10.06 6.01 -23.80
N ARG A 207 -9.96 4.77 -24.28
CA ARG A 207 -10.68 3.62 -23.71
C ARG A 207 -10.27 3.37 -22.26
N LEU A 208 -8.97 3.34 -21.98
CA LEU A 208 -8.46 3.13 -20.62
C LEU A 208 -8.87 4.26 -19.68
N LEU A 209 -8.82 5.52 -20.15
CA LEU A 209 -9.27 6.69 -19.41
C LEU A 209 -10.77 6.59 -19.10
N ALA A 210 -11.60 6.29 -20.10
CA ALA A 210 -13.05 6.16 -19.91
C ALA A 210 -13.41 5.03 -18.93
N HIS A 211 -12.74 3.88 -19.01
CA HIS A 211 -12.87 2.79 -18.05
C HIS A 211 -12.45 3.23 -16.64
N SER A 212 -11.29 3.87 -16.53
CA SER A 212 -10.73 4.31 -15.24
C SER A 212 -11.63 5.32 -14.52
N VAL A 213 -12.15 6.31 -15.26
CA VAL A 213 -13.09 7.30 -14.73
C VAL A 213 -14.41 6.67 -14.36
N ARG A 214 -14.94 5.74 -15.18
CA ARG A 214 -16.23 5.10 -14.90
C ARG A 214 -16.22 4.29 -13.60
N HIS A 215 -15.14 3.53 -13.37
CA HIS A 215 -15.13 2.49 -12.33
C HIS A 215 -14.35 2.88 -11.07
N TYR A 216 -13.33 3.73 -11.19
CA TYR A 216 -12.44 4.04 -10.07
C TYR A 216 -12.45 5.52 -9.68
N LEU A 217 -12.48 6.44 -10.65
CA LEU A 217 -12.38 7.89 -10.41
C LEU A 217 -13.56 8.67 -11.06
N PRO A 218 -14.82 8.44 -10.61
CA PRO A 218 -15.99 9.03 -11.24
C PRO A 218 -16.07 10.56 -11.13
N ARG A 219 -15.35 11.18 -10.18
CA ARG A 219 -15.31 12.65 -10.00
C ARG A 219 -14.57 13.36 -11.14
N ALA A 220 -13.70 12.64 -11.85
CA ALA A 220 -12.98 13.12 -13.02
C ALA A 220 -13.83 13.19 -14.31
N LYS A 221 -15.08 12.70 -14.32
CA LYS A 221 -15.92 12.72 -15.53
C LYS A 221 -16.11 14.14 -16.07
N ARG A 222 -15.86 14.35 -17.37
CA ARG A 222 -16.06 15.63 -18.06
C ARG A 222 -16.67 15.41 -19.45
N PRO A 223 -17.23 16.45 -20.09
CA PRO A 223 -17.89 16.31 -21.39
C PRO A 223 -16.96 15.96 -22.57
N THR A 224 -15.68 16.34 -22.49
CA THR A 224 -14.69 16.08 -23.56
C THR A 224 -13.55 15.21 -23.03
N THR A 225 -12.94 14.41 -23.90
CA THR A 225 -11.80 13.54 -23.57
C THR A 225 -10.65 14.34 -22.95
N GLY A 226 -10.26 15.46 -23.56
CA GLY A 226 -9.14 16.28 -23.06
C GLY A 226 -9.39 16.86 -21.67
N ALA A 227 -10.60 17.40 -21.42
CA ALA A 227 -10.97 17.90 -20.09
C ALA A 227 -11.05 16.76 -19.06
N GLN A 228 -11.51 15.58 -19.48
CA GLN A 228 -11.57 14.39 -18.63
C GLN A 228 -10.17 13.88 -18.28
N ALA A 229 -9.22 13.91 -19.22
CA ALA A 229 -7.84 13.52 -18.97
C ALA A 229 -7.17 14.44 -17.94
N ALA A 230 -7.36 15.76 -18.05
CA ALA A 230 -6.84 16.71 -17.06
C ALA A 230 -7.49 16.55 -15.68
N ALA A 231 -8.82 16.37 -15.63
CA ALA A 231 -9.53 16.11 -14.38
C ALA A 231 -9.09 14.79 -13.72
N PHE A 232 -8.90 13.73 -14.53
CA PHE A 232 -8.39 12.44 -14.10
C PHE A 232 -6.98 12.56 -13.54
N LEU A 233 -6.06 13.20 -14.27
CA LEU A 233 -4.69 13.42 -13.80
C LEU A 233 -4.66 14.15 -12.46
N GLY A 234 -5.47 15.19 -12.31
CA GLY A 234 -5.53 15.95 -11.07
C GLY A 234 -6.06 15.12 -9.89
N GLU A 235 -7.06 14.26 -10.10
CA GLU A 235 -7.54 13.35 -9.05
C GLU A 235 -6.50 12.26 -8.70
N VAL A 236 -5.78 11.73 -9.69
CA VAL A 236 -4.64 10.82 -9.46
C VAL A 236 -3.54 11.52 -8.66
N CYS A 237 -3.22 12.78 -8.98
CA CYS A 237 -2.22 13.58 -8.24
C CYS A 237 -2.61 13.72 -6.75
N GLU A 238 -3.85 14.06 -6.45
CA GLU A 238 -4.34 14.20 -5.08
C GLU A 238 -4.32 12.87 -4.30
N ASN A 239 -4.71 11.79 -4.95
CA ASN A 239 -4.71 10.47 -4.33
C ASN A 239 -3.29 9.97 -4.03
N VAL A 240 -2.37 10.11 -4.99
CA VAL A 240 -0.96 9.74 -4.82
C VAL A 240 -0.26 10.65 -3.81
N ALA A 241 -0.58 11.94 -3.77
CA ALA A 241 -0.09 12.88 -2.76
C ALA A 241 -0.50 12.46 -1.35
N ARG A 242 -1.79 12.13 -1.16
CA ARG A 242 -2.32 11.64 0.12
C ARG A 242 -1.66 10.33 0.55
N LEU A 243 -1.47 9.39 -0.37
CA LEU A 243 -0.75 8.15 -0.10
C LEU A 243 0.69 8.41 0.32
N CYS A 244 1.39 9.28 -0.40
CA CYS A 244 2.77 9.61 -0.08
C CYS A 244 2.90 10.23 1.31
N ALA A 245 2.04 11.20 1.65
CA ALA A 245 1.98 11.78 2.99
C ALA A 245 1.75 10.72 4.08
N GLN A 246 0.84 9.77 3.84
CA GLN A 246 0.60 8.65 4.75
C GLN A 246 1.84 7.75 4.93
N TRP A 247 2.59 7.45 3.86
CA TRP A 247 3.87 6.74 3.97
C TRP A 247 4.88 7.48 4.82
N MET A 248 5.03 8.79 4.59
CA MET A 248 5.96 9.63 5.38
C MET A 248 5.60 9.55 6.86
N VAL A 249 4.33 9.74 7.21
CA VAL A 249 3.88 9.70 8.61
C VAL A 249 3.94 8.30 9.22
N ALA A 250 3.81 7.25 8.41
CA ALA A 250 4.05 5.86 8.84
C ALA A 250 5.54 5.52 9.01
N GLY A 251 6.46 6.40 8.63
CA GLY A 251 7.89 6.08 8.60
C GLY A 251 8.21 4.96 7.62
N PHE A 252 7.42 4.83 6.55
CA PHE A 252 7.51 3.72 5.60
C PHE A 252 8.32 4.12 4.37
N VAL A 253 9.26 3.25 3.99
CA VAL A 253 10.04 3.35 2.77
C VAL A 253 9.67 2.19 1.85
N HIS A 254 9.06 2.52 0.71
CA HIS A 254 8.57 1.54 -0.25
C HIS A 254 9.72 0.77 -0.94
N GLY A 255 10.80 1.49 -1.25
CA GLY A 255 12.03 0.94 -1.84
C GLY A 255 12.02 0.73 -3.36
N VAL A 256 10.86 0.71 -4.02
CA VAL A 256 10.74 0.54 -5.49
C VAL A 256 9.54 1.33 -6.01
N LEU A 257 9.70 2.64 -6.19
CA LEU A 257 8.66 3.54 -6.70
C LEU A 257 8.75 3.70 -8.22
N ASN A 258 8.78 2.58 -8.94
CA ASN A 258 8.66 2.57 -10.40
C ASN A 258 7.23 2.96 -10.82
N THR A 259 7.03 3.44 -12.05
CA THR A 259 5.68 3.81 -12.52
C THR A 259 4.72 2.63 -12.64
N ASP A 260 5.22 1.41 -12.82
CA ASP A 260 4.43 0.18 -12.77
C ASP A 260 3.98 -0.20 -11.35
N ASN A 261 4.48 0.48 -10.31
CA ASN A 261 4.09 0.29 -8.91
C ASN A 261 3.23 1.45 -8.37
N ILE A 262 2.80 2.38 -9.21
CA ILE A 262 1.84 3.43 -8.84
C ILE A 262 0.50 3.17 -9.50
N VAL A 263 -0.51 2.82 -8.70
CA VAL A 263 -1.90 2.66 -9.16
C VAL A 263 -2.61 4.00 -9.22
N ILE A 264 -3.53 4.12 -10.17
CA ILE A 264 -4.27 5.36 -10.44
C ILE A 264 -5.18 5.79 -9.28
N THR A 265 -5.56 4.86 -8.40
CA THR A 265 -6.39 5.13 -7.22
C THR A 265 -5.61 5.69 -6.03
N GLY A 266 -4.27 5.73 -6.11
CA GLY A 266 -3.41 6.12 -4.98
C GLY A 266 -3.45 5.12 -3.83
N GLU A 267 -3.66 3.83 -4.11
CA GLU A 267 -3.51 2.75 -3.13
C GLU A 267 -2.05 2.22 -3.13
N SER A 268 -1.48 1.95 -1.96
CA SER A 268 -0.16 1.33 -1.85
C SER A 268 -0.24 -0.15 -2.21
N PHE A 269 0.68 -0.64 -3.04
CA PHE A 269 0.78 -2.06 -3.36
C PHE A 269 2.21 -2.44 -3.79
N ASP A 270 2.44 -3.75 -3.91
CA ASP A 270 3.71 -4.38 -4.30
C ASP A 270 4.88 -4.22 -3.32
N TYR A 271 4.72 -4.89 -2.18
CA TYR A 271 5.71 -4.94 -1.12
C TYR A 271 6.81 -5.94 -1.45
N GLY A 272 8.01 -5.43 -1.74
CA GLY A 272 9.23 -6.22 -1.88
C GLY A 272 10.25 -5.81 -0.80
N PRO A 273 11.23 -4.97 -1.15
CA PRO A 273 12.31 -4.60 -0.25
C PRO A 273 11.93 -3.45 0.71
N TYR A 274 10.66 -3.29 1.10
CA TYR A 274 10.23 -2.19 1.97
C TYR A 274 10.91 -2.21 3.35
N ARG A 275 10.93 -1.06 4.03
CA ARG A 275 11.39 -0.92 5.41
C ARG A 275 10.58 0.14 6.17
N PHE A 276 10.54 0.01 7.49
CA PHE A 276 10.13 1.08 8.40
C PHE A 276 11.37 1.73 9.01
N LEU A 277 11.32 3.04 9.24
CA LEU A 277 12.39 3.80 9.87
C LEU A 277 12.59 3.39 11.33
N PRO A 278 13.82 3.02 11.75
CA PRO A 278 14.16 2.93 13.16
C PRO A 278 14.16 4.32 13.83
N ASN A 279 14.82 5.28 13.18
CA ASN A 279 14.94 6.67 13.57
C ASN A 279 14.69 7.54 12.33
N TYR A 280 14.44 8.84 12.52
CA TYR A 280 14.28 9.74 11.39
C TYR A 280 15.61 9.93 10.64
N ASP A 281 15.66 9.44 9.41
CA ASP A 281 16.75 9.65 8.46
C ASP A 281 16.18 9.84 7.04
N PRO A 282 16.24 11.06 6.48
CA PRO A 282 15.82 11.33 5.11
C PRO A 282 16.56 10.52 4.04
N GLY A 283 17.79 10.09 4.33
CA GLY A 283 18.65 9.32 3.42
C GLY A 283 18.41 7.81 3.49
N PHE A 284 17.58 7.32 4.42
CA PHE A 284 17.40 5.89 4.64
C PHE A 284 16.76 5.20 3.42
N THR A 285 17.43 4.16 2.93
CA THR A 285 16.97 3.33 1.81
C THR A 285 16.50 1.97 2.31
N ALA A 286 15.50 1.42 1.62
CA ALA A 286 14.93 0.12 1.98
C ALA A 286 15.56 -1.05 1.19
N ALA A 287 15.90 -0.78 -0.07
CA ALA A 287 16.45 -1.76 -0.98
C ALA A 287 17.97 -1.68 -1.02
N TYR A 288 18.63 -2.83 -0.82
CA TYR A 288 20.09 -2.94 -0.84
C TYR A 288 20.72 -2.56 -2.19
N PHE A 289 19.95 -2.64 -3.28
CA PHE A 289 20.39 -2.32 -4.64
C PHE A 289 20.16 -0.85 -5.03
N ASP A 290 19.51 -0.04 -4.19
CA ASP A 290 19.35 1.41 -4.45
C ASP A 290 20.58 2.19 -3.96
N GLU A 291 21.71 2.01 -4.65
CA GLU A 291 23.00 2.63 -4.30
C GLU A 291 22.96 4.17 -4.39
N THR A 292 22.06 4.73 -5.21
CA THR A 292 21.92 6.18 -5.41
C THR A 292 20.98 6.86 -4.41
N GLY A 293 20.25 6.05 -3.63
CA GLY A 293 19.16 6.50 -2.79
C GLY A 293 18.02 7.16 -3.56
N LEU A 294 17.72 6.69 -4.78
CA LEU A 294 16.66 7.23 -5.63
C LEU A 294 15.30 7.18 -4.92
N TYR A 295 15.06 6.10 -4.17
CA TYR A 295 13.83 5.83 -3.43
C TYR A 295 14.04 5.90 -1.91
N ALA A 296 15.03 6.66 -1.44
CA ALA A 296 15.21 6.96 -0.03
C ALA A 296 13.97 7.65 0.57
N TYR A 297 13.77 7.49 1.88
CA TYR A 297 12.61 8.01 2.61
C TYR A 297 12.26 9.47 2.25
N GLY A 298 13.23 10.39 2.35
CA GLY A 298 13.03 11.81 2.07
C GLY A 298 12.82 12.15 0.59
N ARG A 299 13.06 11.20 -0.33
CA ARG A 299 12.91 11.40 -1.78
C ARG A 299 11.62 10.81 -2.35
N GLN A 300 10.83 10.08 -1.56
CA GLN A 300 9.58 9.47 -2.03
C GLN A 300 8.61 10.49 -2.66
N PRO A 301 8.39 11.71 -2.09
CA PRO A 301 7.50 12.71 -2.72
C PRO A 301 7.96 13.10 -4.13
N ASN A 302 9.27 13.35 -4.31
CA ASN A 302 9.82 13.69 -5.62
C ASN A 302 9.72 12.51 -6.60
N ALA A 303 9.95 11.28 -6.13
CA ALA A 303 9.83 10.09 -6.97
C ALA A 303 8.39 9.87 -7.47
N VAL A 304 7.38 10.03 -6.61
CA VAL A 304 5.98 9.89 -7.04
C VAL A 304 5.53 11.05 -7.92
N LEU A 305 6.00 12.28 -7.67
CA LEU A 305 5.72 13.42 -8.56
C LEU A 305 6.32 13.21 -9.95
N TRP A 306 7.55 12.69 -10.02
CA TRP A 306 8.16 12.28 -11.28
C TRP A 306 7.32 11.23 -12.02
N ASN A 307 6.76 10.25 -11.29
CA ASN A 307 5.86 9.26 -11.88
C ASN A 307 4.57 9.91 -12.43
N LEU A 308 4.01 10.91 -11.76
CA LEU A 308 2.84 11.67 -12.23
C LEU A 308 3.15 12.47 -13.50
N TYR A 309 4.36 13.02 -13.65
CA TYR A 309 4.78 13.62 -14.93
C TYR A 309 4.78 12.60 -16.07
N ARG A 310 5.23 11.36 -15.83
CA ARG A 310 5.16 10.30 -16.84
C ARG A 310 3.71 9.92 -17.20
N LEU A 311 2.77 10.00 -16.26
CA LEU A 311 1.35 9.81 -16.56
C LEU A 311 0.82 10.96 -17.43
N ALA A 312 1.19 12.21 -17.13
CA ALA A 312 0.79 13.38 -17.91
C ALA A 312 1.26 13.29 -19.37
N GLU A 313 2.48 12.83 -19.61
CA GLU A 313 3.00 12.58 -20.96
C GLU A 313 2.20 11.52 -21.73
N CYS A 314 1.67 10.51 -21.04
CA CYS A 314 0.79 9.55 -21.70
C CYS A 314 -0.53 10.23 -22.12
N LEU A 315 -1.09 11.06 -21.23
CA LEU A 315 -2.37 11.73 -21.45
C LEU A 315 -2.30 12.86 -22.49
N SER A 316 -1.11 13.38 -22.82
CA SER A 316 -0.96 14.40 -23.86
C SER A 316 -1.26 13.89 -25.28
N LEU A 317 -1.43 12.57 -25.47
CA LEU A 317 -1.92 12.01 -26.72
C LEU A 317 -3.42 12.28 -26.96
N VAL A 318 -4.17 12.63 -25.91
CA VAL A 318 -5.63 12.83 -25.97
C VAL A 318 -6.09 14.15 -25.35
N ALA A 319 -5.14 14.99 -24.92
CA ALA A 319 -5.40 16.25 -24.23
C ALA A 319 -4.31 17.30 -24.50
N GLU A 320 -4.69 18.57 -24.45
CA GLU A 320 -3.75 19.69 -24.52
C GLU A 320 -2.80 19.70 -23.30
N VAL A 321 -1.58 20.18 -23.50
CA VAL A 321 -0.53 20.16 -22.47
C VAL A 321 -0.83 21.10 -21.30
N GLU A 322 -1.40 22.27 -21.56
CA GLU A 322 -1.56 23.30 -20.52
C GLU A 322 -2.51 22.88 -19.39
N PRO A 323 -3.71 22.31 -19.65
CA PRO A 323 -4.56 21.75 -18.60
C PRO A 323 -3.90 20.59 -17.81
N LEU A 324 -3.04 19.80 -18.45
CA LEU A 324 -2.31 18.72 -17.77
C LEU A 324 -1.27 19.28 -16.80
N LYS A 325 -0.54 20.34 -17.19
CA LYS A 325 0.37 21.06 -16.31
C LYS A 325 -0.35 21.65 -15.11
N GLU A 326 -1.50 22.29 -15.32
CA GLU A 326 -2.32 22.82 -14.23
C GLU A 326 -2.74 21.69 -13.27
N ALA A 327 -3.18 20.55 -13.80
CA ALA A 327 -3.56 19.39 -12.99
C ALA A 327 -2.42 18.86 -12.10
N LEU A 328 -1.17 18.87 -12.59
CA LEU A 328 0.01 18.43 -11.83
C LEU A 328 0.28 19.29 -10.60
N THR A 329 -0.09 20.58 -10.62
CA THR A 329 0.10 21.49 -9.49
C THR A 329 -0.73 21.11 -8.26
N ARG A 330 -1.77 20.26 -8.43
CA ARG A 330 -2.62 19.79 -7.33
C ARG A 330 -1.88 18.88 -6.35
N PHE A 331 -0.74 18.30 -6.74
CA PHE A 331 0.04 17.41 -5.89
C PHE A 331 0.54 18.11 -4.60
N ASP A 332 1.19 19.27 -4.73
CA ASP A 332 1.87 19.92 -3.59
C ASP A 332 0.90 20.34 -2.49
N THR A 333 -0.24 20.94 -2.89
CA THR A 333 -1.31 21.33 -1.98
C THR A 333 -1.89 20.11 -1.26
N ALA A 334 -2.23 19.06 -2.02
CA ALA A 334 -2.81 17.84 -1.44
C ALA A 334 -1.83 17.10 -0.54
N PHE A 335 -0.53 17.10 -0.88
CA PHE A 335 0.51 16.47 -0.06
C PHE A 335 0.66 17.19 1.28
N THR A 336 0.76 18.52 1.25
CA THR A 336 0.91 19.34 2.46
C THR A 336 -0.29 19.21 3.39
N GLU A 337 -1.51 19.28 2.84
CA GLU A 337 -2.74 19.10 3.61
C GLU A 337 -2.81 17.69 4.24
N ALA A 338 -2.53 16.66 3.43
CA ALA A 338 -2.57 15.27 3.88
C ALA A 338 -1.49 14.95 4.93
N LEU A 339 -0.31 15.55 4.83
CA LEU A 339 0.78 15.36 5.79
C LEU A 339 0.39 15.88 7.18
N GLY A 340 -0.09 17.12 7.24
CA GLY A 340 -0.61 17.70 8.48
C GLY A 340 -1.77 16.88 9.05
N ALA A 341 -2.70 16.42 8.19
CA ALA A 341 -3.85 15.62 8.62
C ALA A 341 -3.44 14.27 9.20
N ALA A 342 -2.49 13.58 8.56
CA ALA A 342 -1.97 12.31 9.02
C ALA A 342 -1.21 12.46 10.35
N ILE A 343 -0.39 13.52 10.52
CA ILE A 343 0.30 13.79 11.79
C ILE A 343 -0.70 14.04 12.93
N VAL A 344 -1.68 14.92 12.72
CA VAL A 344 -2.72 15.21 13.72
C VAL A 344 -3.47 13.94 14.12
N TRP A 345 -3.82 13.10 13.15
CA TRP A 345 -4.50 11.83 13.42
C TRP A 345 -3.62 10.83 14.19
N ARG A 346 -2.34 10.68 13.82
CA ARG A 346 -1.40 9.79 14.53
C ARG A 346 -1.16 10.25 15.97
N LEU A 347 -1.05 11.56 16.18
CA LEU A 347 -0.97 12.17 17.51
C LEU A 347 -2.31 12.16 18.26
N GLY A 348 -3.40 11.66 17.66
CA GLY A 348 -4.70 11.55 18.33
C GLY A 348 -5.25 12.91 18.76
N LEU A 349 -5.13 13.90 17.89
CA LEU A 349 -5.57 15.27 18.12
C LEU A 349 -6.76 15.63 17.22
N VAL A 350 -7.52 16.65 17.63
CA VAL A 350 -8.57 17.24 16.79
C VAL A 350 -7.94 18.25 15.82
N ARG A 351 -8.28 18.15 14.53
CA ARG A 351 -7.84 19.10 13.48
C ARG A 351 -8.20 20.54 13.86
N ARG A 352 -7.30 21.49 13.58
CA ARG A 352 -7.55 22.92 13.81
C ARG A 352 -7.77 23.67 12.51
N SER A 353 -6.75 23.72 11.68
CA SER A 353 -6.75 24.32 10.35
C SER A 353 -5.56 23.78 9.56
N GLU A 354 -5.64 23.82 8.24
CA GLU A 354 -4.56 23.33 7.37
C GLU A 354 -3.21 24.00 7.71
N VAL A 355 -3.22 25.30 7.99
CA VAL A 355 -2.02 26.06 8.37
C VAL A 355 -1.44 25.58 9.70
N ALA A 356 -2.26 25.48 10.75
CA ALA A 356 -1.78 25.05 12.07
C ALA A 356 -1.30 23.60 12.05
N ASP A 357 -2.01 22.74 11.33
CA ASP A 357 -1.69 21.32 11.24
C ASP A 357 -0.42 21.07 10.41
N GLY A 358 -0.16 21.90 9.39
CA GLY A 358 1.12 21.93 8.67
C GLY A 358 2.27 22.40 9.56
N GLU A 359 2.09 23.48 10.32
CA GLU A 359 3.09 23.98 11.27
C GLU A 359 3.47 22.94 12.33
N LEU A 360 2.48 22.19 12.84
CA LEU A 360 2.72 21.06 13.75
C LEU A 360 3.58 19.98 13.10
N ALA A 361 3.28 19.61 11.85
CA ALA A 361 4.06 18.61 11.11
C ALA A 361 5.51 19.07 10.90
N ASP A 362 5.72 20.31 10.47
CA ASP A 362 7.05 20.88 10.24
C ASP A 362 7.90 20.87 11.53
N ARG A 363 7.32 21.31 12.65
CA ARG A 363 8.02 21.35 13.94
C ARG A 363 8.30 19.96 14.50
N LEU A 364 7.42 18.99 14.26
CA LEU A 364 7.67 17.59 14.59
C LEU A 364 8.87 17.05 13.78
N PHE A 365 8.88 17.23 12.46
CA PHE A 365 9.99 16.74 11.63
C PHE A 365 11.32 17.46 11.93
N LEU A 366 11.28 18.75 12.27
CA LEU A 366 12.45 19.48 12.75
C LEU A 366 13.00 18.88 14.05
N PHE A 367 12.12 18.54 15.00
CA PHE A 367 12.50 17.83 16.23
C PHE A 367 13.09 16.45 15.93
N LEU A 368 12.42 15.64 15.10
CA LEU A 368 12.89 14.32 14.71
C LEU A 368 14.28 14.36 14.07
N LYS A 369 14.54 15.39 13.23
CA LYS A 369 15.85 15.62 12.62
C LYS A 369 16.93 15.99 13.65
N ALA A 370 16.60 16.84 14.62
CA ALA A 370 17.57 17.36 15.58
C ALA A 370 17.96 16.33 16.65
N ALA A 371 16.99 15.57 17.16
CA ALA A 371 17.21 14.64 18.28
C ALA A 371 17.32 13.16 17.86
N SER A 372 16.91 12.83 16.63
CA SER A 372 16.87 11.46 16.08
C SER A 372 16.32 10.39 17.05
N PRO A 373 15.18 10.62 17.74
CA PRO A 373 14.56 9.57 18.55
C PRO A 373 14.04 8.42 17.68
N PRO A 374 13.74 7.25 18.29
CA PRO A 374 13.06 6.19 17.56
C PRO A 374 11.75 6.71 16.96
N PHE A 375 11.58 6.57 15.64
CA PHE A 375 10.59 7.32 14.88
C PHE A 375 9.16 7.10 15.40
N GLU A 376 8.76 5.83 15.52
CA GLU A 376 7.42 5.46 15.97
C GLU A 376 7.17 5.82 17.45
N GLN A 377 8.23 5.80 18.28
CA GLN A 377 8.11 6.09 19.72
C GLN A 377 7.61 7.52 19.97
N VAL A 378 8.01 8.49 19.14
CA VAL A 378 7.54 9.88 19.30
C VAL A 378 6.04 9.99 19.04
N LEU A 379 5.55 9.43 17.93
CA LEU A 379 4.12 9.44 17.60
C LEU A 379 3.31 8.70 18.66
N PHE A 380 3.85 7.62 19.23
CA PHE A 380 3.25 6.84 20.30
C PHE A 380 3.18 7.58 21.64
N ASP A 381 4.30 8.16 22.09
CA ASP A 381 4.40 8.85 23.37
C ASP A 381 3.49 10.08 23.43
N TRP A 382 3.44 10.82 22.31
CA TRP A 382 2.72 12.10 22.20
C TRP A 382 1.28 11.95 21.70
N ARG A 383 0.74 10.72 21.63
CA ARG A 383 -0.67 10.53 21.28
C ARG A 383 -1.62 11.01 22.37
N GLY A 384 -2.36 12.07 22.11
CA GLY A 384 -3.13 12.86 23.07
C GLY A 384 -2.49 14.22 23.38
N GLY A 385 -1.39 14.55 22.69
CA GLY A 385 -0.70 15.84 22.78
C GLY A 385 -0.16 16.13 24.17
N LEU A 386 -0.33 17.37 24.63
CA LEU A 386 0.24 17.84 25.90
C LEU A 386 -0.28 17.09 27.13
N SER A 387 -1.45 16.44 27.05
CA SER A 387 -1.97 15.57 28.13
C SER A 387 -1.03 14.40 28.47
N ARG A 388 -0.18 14.00 27.51
CA ARG A 388 0.77 12.89 27.65
C ARG A 388 2.13 13.30 28.16
N ARG A 389 2.40 14.59 28.31
CA ARG A 389 3.74 15.13 28.61
C ARG A 389 4.41 14.44 29.79
N ALA A 390 3.70 14.27 30.92
CA ALA A 390 4.27 13.64 32.10
C ALA A 390 4.70 12.19 31.83
N LYS A 391 3.89 11.42 31.10
CA LYS A 391 4.22 10.05 30.72
C LYS A 391 5.39 10.01 29.72
N ALA A 392 5.35 10.85 28.68
CA ALA A 392 6.42 10.90 27.66
C ALA A 392 7.78 11.23 28.29
N LEU A 393 7.82 12.17 29.24
CA LEU A 393 9.04 12.57 29.97
C LEU A 393 9.49 11.56 31.05
N ALA A 394 8.71 10.52 31.30
CA ALA A 394 9.10 9.37 32.13
C ALA A 394 9.37 8.10 31.29
N GLY A 395 9.16 8.18 29.97
CA GLY A 395 9.25 7.05 29.05
C GLY A 395 10.66 6.74 28.55
N PRO A 396 10.80 5.71 27.71
CA PRO A 396 12.10 5.22 27.24
C PRO A 396 12.87 6.22 26.38
N ALA A 397 12.19 7.19 25.74
CA ALA A 397 12.80 8.24 24.92
C ALA A 397 12.93 9.59 25.66
N ALA A 398 12.67 9.65 26.97
CA ALA A 398 12.63 10.90 27.74
C ALA A 398 13.91 11.73 27.64
N SER A 399 15.08 11.10 27.61
CA SER A 399 16.38 11.79 27.47
C SER A 399 16.56 12.53 26.14
N LEU A 400 15.73 12.23 25.14
CA LEU A 400 15.73 12.88 23.82
C LEU A 400 14.69 13.99 23.72
N TYR A 401 13.76 14.11 24.68
CA TYR A 401 12.71 15.13 24.72
C TYR A 401 13.22 16.42 25.38
N GLN A 402 14.20 17.05 24.73
CA GLN A 402 14.85 18.28 25.18
C GLN A 402 15.40 19.11 24.02
N GLY A 403 15.84 20.34 24.32
CA GLY A 403 16.41 21.27 23.34
C GLY A 403 15.38 22.13 22.62
N GLU A 404 15.88 23.06 21.81
CA GLU A 404 15.07 24.10 21.16
C GLU A 404 14.04 23.55 20.18
N ALA A 405 14.42 22.56 19.35
CA ALA A 405 13.51 21.95 18.39
C ALA A 405 12.34 21.21 19.09
N PHE A 406 12.61 20.52 20.20
CA PHE A 406 11.57 19.89 21.01
C PHE A 406 10.66 20.93 21.69
N ALA A 407 11.23 22.01 22.24
CA ALA A 407 10.45 23.10 22.81
C ALA A 407 9.53 23.74 21.75
N SER A 408 10.01 23.94 20.52
CA SER A 408 9.21 24.41 19.39
C SER A 408 8.06 23.46 19.04
N PHE A 409 8.31 22.15 19.03
CA PHE A 409 7.26 21.14 18.87
C PHE A 409 6.20 21.20 19.98
N LEU A 410 6.59 21.39 21.25
CA LEU A 410 5.64 21.57 22.34
C LEU A 410 4.76 22.81 22.16
N VAL A 411 5.34 23.94 21.71
CA VAL A 411 4.56 25.15 21.39
C VAL A 411 3.58 24.87 20.25
N ALA A 412 3.96 24.07 19.25
CA ALA A 412 3.06 23.68 18.15
C ALA A 412 1.85 22.88 18.63
N LEU A 413 2.03 22.07 19.67
CA LEU A 413 0.94 21.31 20.30
C LEU A 413 -0.01 22.18 21.12
N GLU A 414 0.36 23.43 21.46
CA GLU A 414 -0.51 24.33 22.21
C GLU A 414 -1.78 24.64 21.40
N GLY A 415 -2.94 24.54 22.06
CA GLY A 415 -4.23 24.77 21.44
C GLY A 415 -4.83 23.57 20.70
N TYR A 416 -4.13 22.43 20.61
CA TYR A 416 -4.75 21.17 20.18
C TYR A 416 -5.48 20.48 21.33
N ALA A 417 -6.73 20.08 21.07
CA ALA A 417 -7.46 19.18 21.95
C ALA A 417 -7.13 17.72 21.59
N ALA A 418 -7.05 16.84 22.59
CA ALA A 418 -7.00 15.40 22.36
C ALA A 418 -8.32 14.94 21.72
N ALA A 419 -8.20 14.11 20.69
CA ALA A 419 -9.36 13.42 20.13
C ALA A 419 -9.89 12.38 21.13
N PRO A 420 -11.18 12.03 21.08
CA PRO A 420 -11.74 10.97 21.92
C PRO A 420 -10.97 9.65 21.74
N SER A 421 -10.60 9.01 22.86
CA SER A 421 -9.97 7.70 22.85
C SER A 421 -10.99 6.59 23.09
N SER A 422 -10.70 5.40 22.55
CA SER A 422 -11.42 4.16 22.86
C SER A 422 -10.69 3.40 23.97
N ALA A 423 -11.37 2.45 24.63
CA ALA A 423 -10.72 1.56 25.60
C ALA A 423 -9.52 0.79 24.99
N ALA A 424 -9.61 0.42 23.71
CA ALA A 424 -8.52 -0.21 22.97
C ALA A 424 -7.33 0.76 22.77
N SER A 425 -7.61 2.03 22.47
CA SER A 425 -6.59 3.08 22.41
C SER A 425 -5.91 3.23 23.76
N ASP A 426 -6.67 3.41 24.83
CA ASP A 426 -6.11 3.61 26.16
C ASP A 426 -5.24 2.43 26.61
N ALA A 427 -5.68 1.19 26.34
CA ALA A 427 -4.91 -0.01 26.66
C ALA A 427 -3.59 -0.11 25.87
N TYR A 428 -3.59 0.15 24.56
CA TYR A 428 -2.38 0.08 23.75
C TYR A 428 -1.38 1.19 24.12
N PHE A 429 -1.85 2.44 24.22
CA PHE A 429 -1.01 3.58 24.56
C PHE A 429 -0.68 3.64 26.07
N ALA A 430 -1.15 2.70 26.89
CA ALA A 430 -0.68 2.51 28.26
C ALA A 430 0.69 1.83 28.33
N ALA A 431 1.11 1.09 27.30
CA ALA A 431 2.42 0.46 27.22
C ALA A 431 3.57 1.49 27.15
N GLU A 432 4.81 1.02 27.30
CA GLU A 432 6.03 1.85 27.22
C GLU A 432 6.55 1.99 25.78
N ARG A 433 6.28 1.02 24.91
CA ARG A 433 6.82 0.94 23.55
C ARG A 433 5.73 0.64 22.54
N PRO A 434 5.80 1.22 21.33
CA PRO A 434 4.91 0.86 20.25
C PRO A 434 5.25 -0.53 19.70
N VAL A 435 4.28 -1.15 19.03
CA VAL A 435 4.55 -2.29 18.15
C VAL A 435 5.26 -1.76 16.91
N THR A 436 6.39 -2.37 16.56
CA THR A 436 7.17 -2.04 15.36
C THR A 436 7.21 -3.21 14.38
N LEU A 437 7.65 -2.90 13.17
CA LEU A 437 7.96 -3.86 12.11
C LEU A 437 9.30 -3.48 11.44
N LEU A 438 10.33 -3.30 12.27
CA LEU A 438 11.69 -3.01 11.82
C LEU A 438 12.29 -4.24 11.13
N TYR A 439 13.43 -4.07 10.47
CA TYR A 439 14.07 -5.15 9.73
C TYR A 439 14.34 -6.38 10.61
N ASP A 440 14.95 -6.17 11.77
CA ASP A 440 15.31 -7.25 12.70
C ASP A 440 14.07 -7.95 13.28
N ASP A 441 12.94 -7.23 13.44
CA ASP A 441 11.67 -7.82 13.83
C ASP A 441 11.25 -8.87 12.79
N ILE A 442 11.29 -8.51 11.50
CA ILE A 442 10.90 -9.40 10.40
C ILE A 442 11.86 -10.60 10.29
N GLU A 443 13.17 -10.36 10.40
CA GLU A 443 14.16 -11.44 10.29
C GLU A 443 14.06 -12.43 11.46
N ALA A 444 13.79 -11.97 12.69
CA ALA A 444 13.56 -12.85 13.84
C ALA A 444 12.31 -13.73 13.65
N LEU A 445 11.21 -13.15 13.13
CA LEU A 445 10.00 -13.91 12.79
C LEU A 445 10.28 -14.96 11.72
N TRP A 446 11.02 -14.58 10.68
CA TRP A 446 11.35 -15.49 9.59
C TRP A 446 12.29 -16.61 10.04
N ALA A 447 13.30 -16.32 10.86
CA ALA A 447 14.24 -17.33 11.36
C ALA A 447 13.50 -18.45 12.10
N ALA A 448 12.53 -18.11 12.95
CA ALA A 448 11.71 -19.11 13.65
C ALA A 448 10.93 -20.02 12.69
N ILE A 449 10.37 -19.45 11.61
CA ILE A 449 9.62 -20.21 10.58
C ILE A 449 10.56 -21.05 9.71
N ALA A 450 11.70 -20.50 9.30
CA ALA A 450 12.63 -21.15 8.40
C ALA A 450 13.37 -22.31 9.07
N GLU A 451 13.82 -22.12 10.32
CA GLU A 451 14.66 -23.09 11.04
C GLU A 451 13.83 -24.14 11.78
N ARG A 452 12.64 -23.78 12.28
CA ARG A 452 11.87 -24.61 13.21
C ARG A 452 10.40 -24.82 12.80
N ASP A 453 9.96 -24.28 11.66
CA ASP A 453 8.54 -24.18 11.26
C ASP A 453 7.64 -23.67 12.41
N GLU A 454 8.16 -22.72 13.21
CA GLU A 454 7.48 -22.14 14.37
C GLU A 454 6.73 -20.87 13.97
N TRP A 455 5.39 -20.91 14.00
CA TRP A 455 4.52 -19.82 13.50
C TRP A 455 3.96 -18.91 14.60
N SER A 456 4.10 -19.29 15.86
CA SER A 456 3.57 -18.57 17.03
C SER A 456 3.99 -17.10 17.06
N LEU A 457 5.26 -16.79 16.75
CA LEU A 457 5.77 -15.42 16.74
C LEU A 457 5.12 -14.57 15.64
N PHE A 458 4.87 -15.15 14.46
CA PHE A 458 4.19 -14.47 13.36
C PHE A 458 2.72 -14.20 13.72
N GLU A 459 2.03 -15.19 14.27
CA GLU A 459 0.64 -15.05 14.74
C GLU A 459 0.52 -14.01 15.85
N GLN A 460 1.45 -14.01 16.81
CA GLN A 460 1.55 -13.01 17.86
C GLN A 460 1.77 -11.61 17.28
N LYS A 461 2.67 -11.46 16.29
CA LYS A 461 2.91 -10.16 15.63
C LYS A 461 1.65 -9.66 14.91
N LEU A 462 0.89 -10.54 14.26
CA LEU A 462 -0.38 -10.15 13.63
C LEU A 462 -1.42 -9.70 14.66
N ALA A 463 -1.50 -10.37 15.81
CA ALA A 463 -2.37 -9.95 16.92
C ALA A 463 -1.93 -8.61 17.53
N GLU A 464 -0.62 -8.38 17.65
CA GLU A 464 -0.06 -7.08 18.04
C GLU A 464 -0.46 -5.96 17.08
N ILE A 465 -0.29 -6.16 15.77
CA ILE A 465 -0.70 -5.20 14.74
C ILE A 465 -2.22 -4.97 14.76
N GLU A 466 -3.01 -6.00 15.03
CA GLU A 466 -4.46 -5.86 15.18
C GLU A 466 -4.83 -4.96 16.37
N ARG A 467 -4.09 -5.05 17.50
CA ARG A 467 -4.27 -4.10 18.62
C ARG A 467 -3.92 -2.67 18.21
N VAL A 468 -2.88 -2.46 17.40
CA VAL A 468 -2.53 -1.14 16.85
C VAL A 468 -3.70 -0.59 16.03
N ARG A 469 -4.25 -1.40 15.12
CA ARG A 469 -5.38 -1.01 14.26
C ARG A 469 -6.60 -0.56 15.08
N LEU A 470 -6.98 -1.35 16.08
CA LEU A 470 -8.08 -1.04 16.99
C LEU A 470 -7.81 0.20 17.83
N ALA A 471 -6.57 0.39 18.30
CA ALA A 471 -6.15 1.55 19.07
C ALA A 471 -6.19 2.86 18.27
N TYR A 472 -5.86 2.81 16.99
CA TYR A 472 -5.99 3.93 16.07
C TYR A 472 -7.41 4.13 15.52
N GLY A 473 -8.34 3.21 15.82
CA GLY A 473 -9.73 3.29 15.36
C GLY A 473 -9.91 3.08 13.87
N VAL A 474 -8.95 2.42 13.21
CA VAL A 474 -9.07 2.04 11.80
C VAL A 474 -10.10 0.93 11.70
N ALA A 475 -11.12 1.07 10.85
CA ALA A 475 -12.24 0.13 10.75
C ALA A 475 -11.81 -1.22 10.18
#